data_AF-A0ABD7C0H0-F1
#
_entry.id   AF-A0ABD7C0H0-F1
#
_cell.length_a   1.000
_cell.length_b   1.000
_cell.length_c   1.000
_cell.angle_alpha   90.00
_cell.angle_beta   90.00
_cell.angle_gamma   90.00
#
_symmetry.space_group_name_H-M   'P 1'
#
loop_
_entity.id
_entity.type
_entity.pdbx_description
1 polymer ?
#
loop_
_entity_poly.entity_id
_entity_poly.type
_entity_poly.pdbx_seq_one_letter_code
_entity_poly.pdbx_strand_id
1 'polypeptide(L)'
;MAKFIKPFRGVPEGEIYPVQFVAGDDCPPELEAGALSVGALSLMADTPPPFLLGSSVQPASFDLSDGSVLSLGDVVGRAHAASGLSVEDWNALEDTAREALIAETVDKLSDEDGKGQVAAEDKPALMAQLESAGIPFDKRWGAEKLAAALAEGKKD
;
A
#
# COMPACT_ATOMS: atom_id res chain seq x y z
N MET A 1 -7.51 -18.74 -28.19
CA MET A 1 -8.39 -19.24 -27.12
C MET A 1 -8.17 -18.44 -25.86
N ALA A 2 -9.24 -18.13 -25.14
CA ALA A 2 -9.14 -17.64 -23.78
C ALA A 2 -8.52 -18.74 -22.90
N LYS A 3 -7.68 -18.37 -21.94
CA LYS A 3 -7.14 -19.31 -20.95
C LYS A 3 -7.80 -19.08 -19.61
N PHE A 4 -8.00 -20.15 -18.86
CA PHE A 4 -8.51 -20.05 -17.50
C PHE A 4 -7.50 -19.31 -16.61
N ILE A 5 -7.94 -18.31 -15.86
CA ILE A 5 -7.09 -17.59 -14.88
C ILE A 5 -7.16 -18.19 -13.47
N LYS A 6 -8.17 -19.02 -13.21
CA LYS A 6 -8.41 -19.71 -11.95
C LYS A 6 -9.04 -21.08 -12.24
N PRO A 7 -9.02 -22.02 -11.29
CA PRO A 7 -9.65 -23.31 -11.51
C PRO A 7 -11.14 -23.13 -11.83
N PHE A 8 -11.56 -23.75 -12.92
CA PHE A 8 -12.94 -23.75 -13.39
C PHE A 8 -13.46 -25.18 -13.44
N ARG A 9 -14.75 -25.35 -13.23
CA ARG A 9 -15.40 -26.66 -13.34
C ARG A 9 -16.55 -26.54 -14.32
N GLY A 10 -16.45 -27.23 -15.46
CA GLY A 10 -17.42 -27.18 -16.54
C GLY A 10 -17.57 -28.53 -17.22
N VAL A 11 -18.69 -28.72 -17.91
CA VAL A 11 -18.95 -29.93 -18.70
C VAL A 11 -18.72 -29.58 -20.16
N PRO A 12 -17.60 -30.01 -20.79
CA PRO A 12 -17.38 -29.77 -22.21
C PRO A 12 -18.39 -30.56 -23.07
N GLU A 13 -18.62 -30.12 -24.31
CA GLU A 13 -19.50 -30.83 -25.24
C GLU A 13 -18.98 -32.25 -25.50
N GLY A 14 -19.88 -33.22 -25.42
CA GLY A 14 -19.57 -34.64 -25.56
C GLY A 14 -19.18 -35.34 -24.25
N GLU A 15 -18.99 -34.61 -23.14
CA GLU A 15 -18.82 -35.22 -21.83
C GLU A 15 -20.09 -35.15 -20.99
N ILE A 16 -20.31 -36.20 -20.18
CA ILE A 16 -21.47 -36.31 -19.29
C ILE A 16 -21.12 -35.81 -17.87
N TYR A 17 -19.82 -35.70 -17.57
CA TYR A 17 -19.31 -35.35 -16.25
C TYR A 17 -18.55 -34.01 -16.24
N PRO A 18 -18.62 -33.27 -15.13
CA PRO A 18 -17.91 -32.00 -15.00
C PRO A 18 -16.40 -32.20 -14.81
N VAL A 19 -15.63 -31.60 -15.71
CA VAL A 19 -14.16 -31.59 -15.73
C VAL A 19 -13.64 -30.41 -14.93
N GLN A 20 -12.52 -30.60 -14.23
CA GLN A 20 -11.79 -29.56 -13.52
C GLN A 20 -10.68 -29.02 -14.44
N PHE A 21 -10.82 -27.76 -14.86
CA PHE A 21 -9.78 -27.03 -15.58
C PHE A 21 -8.92 -26.25 -14.58
N VAL A 22 -7.62 -26.19 -14.82
CA VAL A 22 -6.66 -25.44 -13.99
C VAL A 22 -6.37 -24.06 -14.60
N ALA A 23 -5.79 -23.16 -13.81
CA ALA A 23 -5.30 -21.90 -14.34
C ALA A 23 -4.19 -22.14 -15.39
N GLY A 24 -4.27 -21.44 -16.52
CA GLY A 24 -3.40 -21.57 -17.68
C GLY A 24 -3.92 -22.53 -18.76
N ASP A 25 -4.96 -23.31 -18.46
CA ASP A 25 -5.55 -24.28 -19.38
C ASP A 25 -6.41 -23.58 -20.46
N ASP A 26 -6.53 -24.22 -21.62
CA ASP A 26 -7.21 -23.67 -22.79
C ASP A 26 -8.74 -23.76 -22.61
N CYS A 27 -9.45 -22.64 -22.78
CA CYS A 27 -10.90 -22.63 -22.59
C CYS A 27 -11.63 -23.01 -23.88
N PRO A 28 -12.44 -24.08 -23.88
CA PRO A 28 -13.27 -24.41 -25.03
C PRO A 28 -14.41 -23.38 -25.19
N PRO A 29 -14.78 -23.02 -26.44
CA PRO A 29 -15.68 -21.91 -26.75
C PRO A 29 -17.07 -22.00 -26.10
N GLU A 30 -17.52 -23.22 -25.84
CA GLU A 30 -18.83 -23.46 -25.21
C GLU A 30 -18.83 -23.19 -23.71
N LEU A 31 -17.68 -23.32 -23.08
CA LEU A 31 -17.49 -22.99 -21.68
C LEU A 31 -17.08 -21.52 -21.50
N GLU A 32 -16.70 -20.81 -22.55
CA GLU A 32 -16.27 -19.41 -22.47
C GLU A 32 -17.34 -18.52 -21.83
N ALA A 33 -18.61 -18.66 -22.21
CA ALA A 33 -19.68 -17.86 -21.63
C ALA A 33 -19.88 -18.12 -20.13
N GLY A 34 -19.81 -19.39 -19.70
CA GLY A 34 -19.94 -19.79 -18.30
C GLY A 34 -18.71 -19.41 -17.48
N ALA A 35 -17.52 -19.64 -18.04
CA ALA A 35 -16.24 -19.31 -17.43
C ALA A 35 -16.05 -17.79 -17.31
N LEU A 36 -16.48 -17.01 -18.30
CA LEU A 36 -16.52 -15.56 -18.21
C LEU A 36 -17.49 -15.09 -17.13
N SER A 37 -18.70 -15.67 -17.06
CA SER A 37 -19.72 -15.31 -16.07
C SER A 37 -19.26 -15.52 -14.62
N VAL A 38 -18.43 -16.54 -14.38
CA VAL A 38 -17.85 -16.79 -13.05
C VAL A 38 -16.50 -16.08 -12.86
N GLY A 39 -16.02 -15.30 -13.83
CA GLY A 39 -14.71 -14.64 -13.81
C GLY A 39 -13.53 -15.61 -13.85
N ALA A 40 -13.73 -16.82 -14.39
CA ALA A 40 -12.67 -17.81 -14.62
C ALA A 40 -11.86 -17.53 -15.89
N LEU A 41 -12.37 -16.68 -16.78
CA LEU A 41 -11.62 -16.10 -17.88
C LEU A 41 -11.37 -14.63 -17.63
N SER A 42 -10.19 -14.17 -17.97
CA SER A 42 -9.89 -12.75 -18.04
C SER A 42 -10.06 -12.27 -19.48
N LEU A 43 -10.95 -11.31 -19.71
CA LEU A 43 -10.95 -10.50 -20.93
C LEU A 43 -9.79 -9.49 -20.95
N MET A 44 -9.16 -9.26 -19.79
CA MET A 44 -7.88 -8.56 -19.75
C MET A 44 -6.88 -9.56 -20.30
N ALA A 45 -6.48 -9.35 -21.54
CA ALA A 45 -5.26 -9.92 -22.10
C ALA A 45 -4.18 -9.93 -21.02
N ASP A 46 -3.37 -10.99 -21.03
CA ASP A 46 -2.09 -11.15 -20.34
C ASP A 46 -1.22 -9.90 -20.55
N THR A 47 -1.58 -8.83 -19.87
CA THR A 47 -0.85 -7.59 -19.81
C THR A 47 -0.15 -7.73 -18.48
N PRO A 48 1.19 -7.89 -18.47
CA PRO A 48 1.93 -7.93 -17.21
C PRO A 48 1.45 -6.77 -16.34
N PRO A 49 1.34 -6.95 -15.01
CA PRO A 49 0.89 -5.89 -14.12
C PRO A 49 1.68 -4.63 -14.51
N PRO A 50 1.00 -3.53 -14.83
CA PRO A 50 1.65 -2.41 -15.47
C PRO A 50 2.72 -1.90 -14.50
N PHE A 51 3.98 -2.06 -14.91
CA PHE A 51 5.12 -1.68 -14.09
C PHE A 51 5.12 -0.15 -14.00
N LEU A 52 5.16 0.36 -12.77
CA LEU A 52 5.34 1.79 -12.56
C LEU A 52 6.81 2.10 -12.83
N LEU A 53 7.07 2.97 -13.80
CA LEU A 53 8.41 3.54 -13.94
C LEU A 53 8.75 4.25 -12.63
N GLY A 54 9.87 3.85 -12.04
CA GLY A 54 10.35 4.42 -10.79
C GLY A 54 11.36 5.53 -11.02
N SER A 55 12.22 5.72 -10.02
CA SER A 55 13.31 6.68 -10.02
C SER A 55 14.66 5.99 -10.23
N SER A 56 15.57 6.66 -10.94
CA SER A 56 16.99 6.28 -11.00
C SER A 56 17.89 7.11 -10.08
N VAL A 57 17.33 8.12 -9.40
CA VAL A 57 18.06 9.06 -8.54
C VAL A 57 17.86 8.75 -7.06
N GLN A 58 16.65 8.32 -6.71
CA GLN A 58 16.26 7.94 -5.36
C GLN A 58 16.88 6.61 -4.94
N PRO A 59 17.14 6.38 -3.63
CA PRO A 59 17.69 5.13 -3.14
C PRO A 59 16.71 3.96 -3.34
N ALA A 60 17.24 2.73 -3.37
CA ALA A 60 16.43 1.53 -3.53
C ALA A 60 15.58 1.18 -2.28
N SER A 61 15.98 1.69 -1.12
CA SER A 61 15.34 1.46 0.17
C SER A 61 15.37 2.71 1.05
N PHE A 62 14.32 2.89 1.85
CA PHE A 62 14.14 4.01 2.76
C PHE A 62 13.89 3.49 4.17
N ASP A 63 14.77 3.83 5.09
CA ASP A 63 14.61 3.54 6.51
C ASP A 63 13.73 4.61 7.16
N LEU A 64 12.58 4.21 7.70
CA LEU A 64 11.71 5.06 8.51
C LEU A 64 12.19 5.03 9.98
N SER A 65 11.93 6.08 10.76
CA SER A 65 12.34 6.09 12.18
C SER A 65 11.57 5.10 13.05
N ASP A 66 10.43 4.58 12.58
CA ASP A 66 9.76 3.39 13.12
C ASP A 66 10.54 2.07 12.98
N GLY A 67 11.72 2.11 12.33
CA GLY A 67 12.52 0.93 12.05
C GLY A 67 11.97 0.08 10.89
N SER A 68 10.89 0.55 10.26
CA SER A 68 10.33 -0.04 9.05
C SER A 68 11.13 0.40 7.82
N VAL A 69 11.47 -0.54 6.94
CA VAL A 69 12.17 -0.25 5.67
C VAL A 69 11.18 -0.33 4.52
N LEU A 70 11.03 0.76 3.77
CA LEU A 70 10.23 0.79 2.54
C LEU A 70 11.11 0.60 1.31
N SER A 71 10.59 -0.14 0.32
CA SER A 71 11.26 -0.27 -0.97
C SER A 71 10.94 0.93 -1.87
N LEU A 72 11.82 1.23 -2.83
CA LEU A 72 11.53 2.23 -3.86
C LEU A 72 10.23 1.91 -4.62
N GLY A 73 9.91 0.64 -4.83
CA GLY A 73 8.66 0.22 -5.47
C GLY A 73 7.41 0.61 -4.66
N ASP A 74 7.46 0.49 -3.34
CA ASP A 74 6.38 0.92 -2.45
C ASP A 74 6.21 2.44 -2.47
N VAL A 75 7.33 3.19 -2.45
CA VAL A 75 7.29 4.66 -2.50
C VAL A 75 6.73 5.13 -3.85
N VAL A 76 7.13 4.53 -4.95
CA VAL A 76 6.59 4.82 -6.29
C VAL A 76 5.11 4.47 -6.37
N GLY A 77 4.67 3.34 -5.79
CA GLY A 77 3.26 2.98 -5.70
C GLY A 77 2.43 4.01 -4.91
N ARG A 78 2.97 4.52 -3.80
CA ARG A 78 2.34 5.58 -3.00
C ARG A 78 2.28 6.91 -3.76
N ALA A 79 3.36 7.30 -4.43
CA ALA A 79 3.42 8.51 -5.24
C ALA A 79 2.42 8.45 -6.41
N HIS A 80 2.34 7.29 -7.08
CA HIS A 80 1.37 7.03 -8.14
C HIS A 80 -0.07 7.15 -7.61
N ALA A 81 -0.38 6.48 -6.50
CA ALA A 81 -1.70 6.55 -5.87
C ALA A 81 -2.08 7.98 -5.44
N ALA A 82 -1.12 8.73 -4.90
CA ALA A 82 -1.33 10.13 -4.50
C ALA A 82 -1.54 11.07 -5.70
N SER A 83 -0.88 10.78 -6.83
CA SER A 83 -1.04 11.56 -8.07
C SER A 83 -2.41 11.37 -8.73
N GLY A 84 -3.09 10.24 -8.45
CA GLY A 84 -4.37 9.87 -9.07
C GLY A 84 -4.30 9.59 -10.58
N LEU A 85 -3.09 9.48 -11.13
CA LEU A 85 -2.86 9.21 -12.55
C LEU A 85 -3.10 7.74 -12.88
N SER A 86 -3.44 7.45 -14.14
CA SER A 86 -3.37 6.07 -14.64
C SER A 86 -1.91 5.65 -14.78
N VAL A 87 -1.64 4.34 -14.89
CA VAL A 87 -0.26 3.86 -15.06
C VAL A 87 0.34 4.32 -16.39
N GLU A 88 -0.47 4.42 -17.43
CA GLU A 88 -0.07 4.95 -18.73
C GLU A 88 0.36 6.42 -18.62
N ASP A 89 -0.44 7.26 -17.96
CA ASP A 89 -0.12 8.68 -17.74
C ASP A 89 1.13 8.85 -16.86
N TRP A 90 1.28 8.02 -15.83
CA TRP A 90 2.46 8.01 -14.96
C TRP A 90 3.74 7.63 -15.72
N ASN A 91 3.66 6.61 -16.57
CA ASN A 91 4.78 6.18 -17.39
C ASN A 91 5.06 7.16 -18.53
N ALA A 92 4.05 7.92 -18.98
CA ALA A 92 4.20 8.97 -19.98
C ALA A 92 4.71 10.31 -19.41
N LEU A 93 4.73 10.48 -18.08
CA LEU A 93 5.33 11.66 -17.45
C LEU A 93 6.80 11.80 -17.83
N GLU A 94 7.22 13.04 -18.00
CA GLU A 94 8.64 13.38 -18.09
C GLU A 94 9.35 12.93 -16.81
N ASP A 95 10.57 12.42 -16.98
CA ASP A 95 11.40 11.93 -15.89
C ASP A 95 11.45 12.92 -14.73
N THR A 96 11.81 14.18 -14.99
CA THR A 96 11.91 15.20 -13.94
C THR A 96 10.60 15.46 -13.20
N ALA A 97 9.45 15.40 -13.88
CA ALA A 97 8.14 15.57 -13.25
C ALA A 97 7.77 14.37 -12.37
N ARG A 98 8.05 13.15 -12.85
CA ARG A 98 7.85 11.92 -12.08
C ARG A 98 8.76 11.87 -10.86
N GLU A 99 10.02 12.25 -11.02
CA GLU A 99 11.01 12.35 -9.94
C GLU A 99 10.55 13.35 -8.87
N ALA A 100 9.97 14.48 -9.26
CA ALA A 100 9.43 15.47 -8.32
C ALA A 100 8.28 14.89 -7.47
N LEU A 101 7.37 14.11 -8.07
CA LEU A 101 6.27 13.45 -7.33
C LEU A 101 6.78 12.38 -6.37
N ILE A 102 7.77 11.60 -6.81
CA ILE A 102 8.40 10.58 -5.95
C ILE A 102 9.15 11.27 -4.79
N ALA A 103 9.92 12.31 -5.07
CA ALA A 103 10.66 13.07 -4.05
C ALA A 103 9.73 13.76 -3.05
N GLU A 104 8.61 14.35 -3.49
CA GLU A 104 7.59 14.91 -2.60
C GLU A 104 6.99 13.83 -1.69
N THR A 105 6.82 12.61 -2.20
CA THR A 105 6.33 11.49 -1.39
C THR A 105 7.35 11.06 -0.34
N VAL A 106 8.64 11.03 -0.67
CA VAL A 106 9.74 10.74 0.28
C VAL A 106 9.82 11.81 1.38
N ASP A 107 9.69 13.08 1.00
CA ASP A 107 9.67 14.21 1.94
C ASP A 107 8.50 14.09 2.92
N LYS A 108 7.28 13.85 2.42
CA LYS A 108 6.10 13.59 3.26
C LYS A 108 6.29 12.40 4.19
N LEU A 109 6.88 11.30 3.71
CA LEU A 109 7.15 10.13 4.56
C LEU A 109 8.11 10.48 5.69
N SER A 110 9.08 11.35 5.45
CA SER A 110 10.03 11.81 6.45
C SER A 110 9.39 12.77 7.47
N ASP A 111 8.46 13.61 7.04
CA ASP A 111 7.68 14.53 7.90
C ASP A 111 6.60 13.82 8.74
N GLU A 112 5.92 12.83 8.16
CA GLU A 112 4.90 12.03 8.85
C GLU A 112 5.50 11.12 9.92
N ASP A 113 6.67 10.56 9.64
CA ASP A 113 7.49 9.80 10.58
C ASP A 113 7.85 10.65 11.82
N GLY A 114 8.09 11.95 11.63
CA GLY A 114 8.26 12.91 12.74
C GLY A 114 6.98 13.30 13.50
N LYS A 115 5.78 13.08 12.93
CA LYS A 115 4.50 13.44 13.56
C LYS A 115 3.77 12.29 14.26
N GLY A 116 4.08 11.04 13.90
CA GLY A 116 3.39 9.85 14.42
C GLY A 116 4.02 9.21 15.66
N GLN A 117 5.28 9.54 15.99
CA GLN A 117 5.97 8.97 17.15
C GLN A 117 6.19 10.00 18.25
N VAL A 118 5.21 10.13 19.13
CA VAL A 118 5.59 10.16 20.54
C VAL A 118 5.88 8.71 20.93
N ALA A 119 7.12 8.28 20.68
CA ALA A 119 7.57 6.92 20.93
C ALA A 119 7.07 6.43 22.29
N ALA A 120 6.61 5.18 22.35
CA ALA A 120 6.16 4.59 23.61
C ALA A 120 7.26 4.64 24.71
N GLU A 121 8.52 4.83 24.31
CA GLU A 121 9.70 5.06 25.14
C GLU A 121 9.66 6.38 25.92
N ASP A 122 8.97 7.42 25.43
CA ASP A 122 8.82 8.70 26.11
C ASP A 122 7.67 8.72 27.13
N LYS A 123 6.86 7.65 27.18
CA LYS A 123 5.76 7.54 28.15
C LYS A 123 6.22 7.75 29.62
N PRO A 124 7.25 7.05 30.13
CA PRO A 124 7.74 7.31 31.50
C PRO A 124 8.30 8.73 31.67
N ALA A 125 8.94 9.30 30.65
CA ALA A 125 9.47 10.67 30.70
C ALA A 125 8.34 11.72 30.74
N LEU A 126 7.24 11.52 30.00
CA LEU A 126 6.06 12.37 30.02
C LEU A 126 5.33 12.29 31.36
N MET A 127 5.22 11.10 31.97
CA MET A 127 4.65 10.93 33.31
C MET A 127 5.46 11.69 34.36
N ALA A 128 6.79 11.55 34.35
CA ALA A 128 7.65 12.27 35.28
C ALA A 128 7.54 13.80 35.14
N GLN A 129 7.39 14.30 33.90
CA GLN A 129 7.17 15.72 33.63
C GLN A 129 5.81 16.20 34.14
N LEU A 130 4.74 15.41 33.98
CA LEU A 130 3.41 15.72 34.52
C LEU A 130 3.39 15.70 36.05
N GLU A 131 4.06 14.72 36.68
CA GLU A 131 4.24 14.67 38.14
C GLU A 131 4.99 15.90 38.65
N SER A 132 6.09 16.28 37.98
CA SER A 132 6.87 17.47 38.33
C SER A 132 6.10 18.77 38.11
N ALA A 133 5.19 18.82 37.13
CA ALA A 133 4.31 19.95 36.88
C ALA A 133 3.05 19.95 37.77
N GLY A 134 2.82 18.89 38.56
CA GLY A 134 1.63 18.74 39.39
C GLY A 134 0.33 18.52 38.59
N ILE A 135 0.43 18.11 37.33
CA ILE A 135 -0.72 17.92 36.44
C ILE A 135 -1.28 16.51 36.70
N PRO A 136 -2.58 16.35 36.99
CA PRO A 136 -3.18 15.04 37.20
C PRO A 136 -3.21 14.24 35.89
N PHE A 137 -2.70 13.00 35.92
CA PHE A 137 -2.70 12.10 34.77
C PHE A 137 -2.97 10.66 35.18
N ASP A 138 -3.36 9.86 34.19
CA ASP A 138 -3.67 8.44 34.35
C ASP A 138 -2.54 7.58 33.75
N LYS A 139 -2.06 6.59 34.49
CA LYS A 139 -0.98 5.68 34.03
C LYS A 139 -1.39 4.81 32.82
N ARG A 140 -2.70 4.67 32.60
CA ARG A 140 -3.31 3.97 31.46
C ARG A 140 -3.40 4.83 30.20
N TRP A 141 -3.11 6.13 30.28
CA TRP A 141 -3.10 6.99 29.11
C TRP A 141 -1.91 6.65 28.19
N GLY A 142 -2.14 6.81 26.88
CA GLY A 142 -1.10 6.71 25.85
C GLY A 142 -0.21 7.95 25.83
N ALA A 143 0.95 7.85 25.17
CA ALA A 143 1.95 8.92 25.10
C ALA A 143 1.36 10.24 24.55
N GLU A 144 0.52 10.19 23.51
CA GLU A 144 -0.18 11.37 22.96
C GLU A 144 -1.00 12.12 24.01
N LYS A 145 -1.75 11.41 24.84
CA LYS A 145 -2.64 12.04 25.82
C LYS A 145 -1.87 12.63 27.00
N LEU A 146 -0.74 12.04 27.37
CA LEU A 146 0.18 12.59 28.38
C LEU A 146 0.91 13.84 27.85
N ALA A 147 1.37 13.80 26.59
CA ALA A 147 1.99 14.94 25.93
C ALA A 147 1.01 16.12 25.80
N ALA A 148 -0.24 15.85 25.40
CA ALA A 148 -1.29 16.86 25.32
C ALA A 148 -1.57 17.49 26.70
N ALA A 149 -1.72 16.69 27.76
CA ALA A 149 -1.93 17.20 29.11
C ALA A 149 -0.77 18.08 29.61
N LEU A 150 0.48 17.71 29.28
CA LEU A 150 1.67 18.48 29.64
C LEU A 150 1.69 19.82 28.91
N ALA A 151 1.35 19.83 27.61
CA ALA A 151 1.28 21.05 26.81
C ALA A 151 0.16 21.99 27.28
N GLU A 152 -0.97 21.44 27.72
CA GLU A 152 -2.12 22.21 28.20
C GLU A 152 -1.88 22.82 29.59
N GLY A 153 -1.26 22.06 30.51
CA GLY A 153 -0.94 22.54 31.86
C GLY A 153 0.24 23.51 31.94
N LYS A 154 1.08 23.62 30.90
CA LYS A 154 2.19 24.59 30.84
C LYS A 154 1.77 26.00 30.39
N LYS A 155 0.50 26.19 30.05
CA LYS A 155 -0.05 27.42 29.47
C LYS A 155 -0.61 28.40 30.51
N ASP A 156 -0.43 28.11 31.80
CA ASP A 156 -0.83 28.94 32.94
C ASP A 156 0.39 29.67 33.54
#